data_AF-A0A821JHA6-F1
#
_entry.id   AF-A0A821JHA6-F1
#
_cell.length_a   1.000
_cell.length_b   1.000
_cell.length_c   1.000
_cell.angle_alpha   90.00
_cell.angle_beta   90.00
_cell.angle_gamma   90.00
#
_symmetry.space_group_name_H-M   'P 1'
#
loop_
_entity.id
_entity.type
_entity.pdbx_description
1 polymer ?
#
loop_
_entity_poly.entity_id
_entity_poly.type
_entity_poly.pdbx_seq_one_letter_code
_entity_poly.pdbx_strand_id
1 'polypeptide(L)'
;MAQTTKPILVTGAGGGVGSVSGIIVDLLRKQNISVRALVRRDDHRAQALRERGAEVIIGDLTQLPDVHRANPHLYHWAKSAVAEHDELRIPFGSGRIPPIAAYDVARVAAVILTNPAAHIGKSYDLTGPKAVNMDEVANIYSAVLGRKIRYVPLDWNEWKDTTLKEHVLKDGWEQHTADHLANLAQLIQKGTVEVSPNVELLTGSPGMDYEQW
;
A
#
# COMPACT_ATOMS: atom_id res chain seq x y z
N MET A 1 -34.92 -5.42 -21.56
CA MET A 1 -33.98 -6.51 -21.22
C MET A 1 -32.86 -5.89 -20.39
N ALA A 2 -32.68 -6.30 -19.13
CA ALA A 2 -31.61 -5.78 -18.30
C ALA A 2 -30.26 -6.27 -18.88
N GLN A 3 -29.36 -5.35 -19.22
CA GLN A 3 -27.99 -5.70 -19.60
C GLN A 3 -27.36 -6.47 -18.43
N THR A 4 -27.09 -7.75 -18.63
CA THR A 4 -26.27 -8.55 -17.71
C THR A 4 -24.86 -7.98 -17.74
N THR A 5 -24.55 -7.11 -16.79
CA THR A 5 -23.21 -6.53 -16.63
C THR A 5 -22.23 -7.64 -16.28
N LYS A 6 -21.26 -7.87 -17.18
CA LYS A 6 -20.19 -8.84 -16.95
C LYS A 6 -19.44 -8.43 -15.67
N PRO A 7 -19.10 -9.38 -14.78
CA PRO A 7 -18.43 -9.05 -13.53
C PRO A 7 -17.03 -8.48 -13.78
N ILE A 8 -16.64 -7.48 -12.99
CA ILE A 8 -15.29 -6.93 -12.98
C ILE A 8 -14.37 -7.92 -12.25
N LEU A 9 -13.31 -8.37 -12.93
CA LEU A 9 -12.31 -9.25 -12.35
C LEU A 9 -11.31 -8.44 -11.52
N VAL A 10 -11.26 -8.70 -10.21
CA VAL A 10 -10.26 -8.14 -9.30
C VAL A 10 -9.26 -9.23 -8.95
N THR A 11 -8.00 -9.00 -9.29
CA THR A 11 -6.88 -9.90 -8.98
C THR A 11 -6.19 -9.45 -7.69
N GLY A 12 -5.72 -10.41 -6.88
CA GLY A 12 -5.01 -10.11 -5.63
C GLY A 12 -5.91 -9.68 -4.45
N ALA A 13 -7.23 -9.82 -4.55
CA ALA A 13 -8.17 -9.46 -3.48
C ALA A 13 -7.99 -10.26 -2.16
N GLY A 14 -7.32 -11.42 -2.22
CA GLY A 14 -6.94 -12.23 -1.05
C GLY A 14 -5.52 -11.95 -0.52
N GLY A 15 -4.82 -10.93 -1.04
CA GLY A 15 -3.48 -10.55 -0.61
C GLY A 15 -3.45 -9.90 0.78
N GLY A 16 -2.37 -10.09 1.53
CA GLY A 16 -2.18 -9.48 2.86
C GLY A 16 -1.48 -8.12 2.83
N VAL A 17 -1.06 -7.64 1.65
CA VAL A 17 -0.29 -6.41 1.47
C VAL A 17 -1.16 -5.38 0.75
N GLY A 18 -1.14 -4.14 1.24
CA GLY A 18 -1.82 -2.99 0.63
C GLY A 18 -3.33 -2.95 0.83
N SER A 19 -4.03 -4.06 1.04
CA SER A 19 -5.51 -4.15 1.23
C SER A 19 -6.41 -3.54 0.13
N VAL A 20 -5.81 -2.87 -0.86
CA VAL A 20 -6.47 -2.10 -1.93
C VAL A 20 -7.50 -2.95 -2.67
N SER A 21 -7.12 -4.14 -3.14
CA SER A 21 -8.01 -5.02 -3.91
C SER A 21 -9.23 -5.45 -3.10
N GLY A 22 -9.10 -5.64 -1.78
CA GLY A 22 -10.23 -5.87 -0.90
C GLY A 22 -11.15 -4.66 -0.83
N ILE A 23 -10.60 -3.45 -0.68
CA ILE A 23 -11.38 -2.21 -0.63
C ILE A 23 -12.10 -1.96 -1.97
N ILE A 24 -11.45 -2.24 -3.11
CA ILE A 24 -12.07 -2.16 -4.45
C ILE A 24 -13.31 -3.05 -4.51
N VAL A 25 -13.22 -4.29 -4.02
CA VAL A 25 -14.37 -5.21 -3.97
C VAL A 25 -15.54 -4.56 -3.22
N ASP A 26 -15.31 -4.00 -2.02
CA ASP A 26 -16.37 -3.32 -1.27
C ASP A 26 -16.98 -2.15 -2.02
N LEU A 27 -16.13 -1.28 -2.58
CA LEU A 27 -16.59 -0.06 -3.27
C LEU A 27 -17.47 -0.42 -4.48
N LEU A 28 -17.04 -1.40 -5.28
CA LEU A 28 -17.80 -1.87 -6.44
C LEU A 28 -19.10 -2.56 -6.01
N ARG A 29 -19.07 -3.40 -4.97
CA ARG A 29 -20.28 -4.09 -4.47
C ARG A 29 -21.29 -3.12 -3.86
N LYS A 30 -20.85 -2.09 -3.14
CA LYS A 30 -21.73 -0.99 -2.64
C LYS A 30 -22.44 -0.24 -3.78
N GLN A 31 -21.83 -0.18 -4.96
CA GLN A 31 -22.43 0.40 -6.17
C GLN A 31 -23.30 -0.60 -6.96
N ASN A 32 -23.59 -1.79 -6.41
CA ASN A 32 -24.31 -2.88 -7.08
C ASN A 32 -23.62 -3.40 -8.36
N ILE A 33 -22.29 -3.24 -8.46
CA ILE A 33 -21.52 -3.75 -9.59
C ILE A 33 -21.10 -5.20 -9.30
N SER A 34 -21.29 -6.09 -10.26
CA SER A 34 -20.85 -7.49 -10.17
C SER A 34 -19.32 -7.56 -10.13
N VAL A 35 -18.78 -8.25 -9.12
CA VAL A 35 -17.33 -8.41 -8.95
C VAL A 35 -16.99 -9.89 -8.89
N ARG A 36 -15.92 -10.24 -9.58
CA ARG A 36 -15.29 -11.55 -9.52
C ARG A 36 -13.89 -11.39 -8.93
N ALA A 37 -13.63 -12.00 -7.79
CA ALA A 37 -12.32 -11.97 -7.15
C ALA A 37 -11.55 -13.26 -7.47
N LEU A 38 -10.35 -13.11 -8.02
CA LEU A 38 -9.43 -14.23 -8.21
C LEU A 38 -8.51 -14.35 -7.00
N VAL A 39 -8.56 -15.50 -6.33
CA VAL A 39 -7.73 -15.80 -5.16
C VAL A 39 -6.91 -17.07 -5.38
N ARG A 40 -5.72 -17.10 -4.79
CA ARG A 40 -4.78 -18.24 -4.90
C ARG A 40 -5.24 -19.47 -4.12
N ARG A 41 -5.82 -19.28 -2.94
CA ARG A 41 -6.22 -20.35 -2.02
C ARG A 41 -7.66 -20.13 -1.56
N ASP A 42 -8.38 -21.22 -1.37
CA ASP A 42 -9.69 -21.18 -0.73
C ASP A 42 -9.52 -21.24 0.80
N ASP A 43 -9.29 -20.08 1.41
CA ASP A 43 -9.09 -19.92 2.84
C ASP A 43 -10.03 -18.86 3.43
N HIS A 44 -9.81 -18.47 4.69
CA HIS A 44 -10.63 -17.45 5.36
C HIS A 44 -10.72 -16.12 4.59
N ARG A 45 -9.73 -15.77 3.75
CA ARG A 45 -9.76 -14.54 2.94
C ARG A 45 -10.68 -14.70 1.74
N ALA A 46 -10.67 -15.88 1.11
CA ALA A 46 -11.64 -16.24 0.09
C ALA A 46 -13.07 -16.20 0.65
N GLN A 47 -13.26 -16.74 1.85
CA GLN A 47 -14.55 -16.72 2.55
C GLN A 47 -15.03 -15.28 2.83
N ALA A 48 -14.15 -14.42 3.36
CA ALA A 48 -14.47 -13.01 3.59
C ALA A 48 -14.90 -12.27 2.31
N LEU A 49 -14.33 -12.61 1.14
CA LEU A 49 -14.74 -12.04 -0.14
C LEU A 49 -16.12 -12.51 -0.58
N ARG A 50 -16.47 -13.78 -0.32
CA ARG A 50 -17.82 -14.33 -0.59
C ARG A 50 -18.87 -13.64 0.27
N GLU A 51 -18.59 -13.41 1.54
CA GLU A 51 -19.47 -12.70 2.47
C GLU A 51 -19.72 -11.25 2.04
N ARG A 52 -18.75 -10.63 1.35
CA ARG A 52 -18.88 -9.31 0.73
C ARG A 52 -19.63 -9.34 -0.62
N GLY A 53 -20.10 -10.51 -1.04
CA GLY A 53 -20.90 -10.72 -2.26
C GLY A 53 -20.09 -10.76 -3.55
N ALA A 54 -18.78 -10.98 -3.49
CA ALA A 54 -17.97 -11.23 -4.68
C ALA A 54 -18.08 -12.69 -5.12
N GLU A 55 -18.14 -12.91 -6.44
CA GLU A 55 -17.90 -14.24 -7.01
C GLU A 55 -16.43 -14.59 -6.82
N VAL A 56 -16.12 -15.65 -6.08
CA VAL A 56 -14.73 -16.06 -5.87
C VAL A 56 -14.36 -17.16 -6.86
N ILE A 57 -13.33 -16.89 -7.67
CA ILE A 57 -12.66 -17.91 -8.48
C ILE A 57 -11.34 -18.25 -7.81
N ILE A 58 -11.11 -19.54 -7.61
CA ILE A 58 -9.81 -20.05 -7.17
C ILE A 58 -8.95 -20.24 -8.42
N GLY A 59 -7.78 -19.61 -8.43
CA GLY A 59 -6.84 -19.76 -9.52
C GLY A 59 -5.48 -19.16 -9.17
N ASP A 60 -4.44 -19.82 -9.67
CA ASP A 60 -3.05 -19.44 -9.49
C ASP A 60 -2.72 -18.45 -10.62
N LEU A 61 -2.57 -17.16 -10.29
CA LEU A 61 -2.43 -16.06 -11.27
C LEU A 61 -1.17 -16.12 -12.14
N THR A 62 -0.28 -17.04 -11.81
CA THR A 62 0.89 -17.53 -12.53
C THR A 62 1.14 -18.91 -11.92
N GLN A 63 1.90 -19.84 -12.51
CA GLN A 63 2.71 -20.70 -11.64
C GLN A 63 3.56 -19.74 -10.78
N LEU A 64 3.39 -19.86 -9.47
CA LEU A 64 3.33 -18.72 -8.54
C LEU A 64 4.44 -18.56 -7.47
N PRO A 65 5.60 -19.25 -7.50
CA PRO A 65 6.67 -18.92 -6.54
C PRO A 65 7.14 -17.45 -6.64
N ASP A 66 6.99 -16.83 -7.81
CA ASP A 66 7.62 -15.54 -8.16
C ASP A 66 6.79 -14.29 -7.80
N VAL A 67 5.47 -14.39 -7.78
CA VAL A 67 4.60 -13.28 -7.32
C VAL A 67 4.69 -13.12 -5.78
N HIS A 68 5.21 -14.12 -5.06
CA HIS A 68 5.41 -14.10 -3.61
C HIS A 68 6.57 -13.21 -3.12
N ARG A 69 7.54 -12.84 -3.98
CA ARG A 69 8.67 -11.97 -3.59
C ARG A 69 8.38 -10.48 -3.71
N ALA A 70 7.17 -10.08 -4.12
CA ALA A 70 6.77 -8.68 -4.28
C ALA A 70 6.45 -8.00 -2.93
N ASN A 71 7.48 -7.97 -2.07
CA ASN A 71 7.83 -6.92 -1.12
C ASN A 71 6.82 -6.52 -0.02
N PRO A 72 6.69 -7.32 1.06
CA PRO A 72 5.99 -6.90 2.29
C PRO A 72 6.86 -6.12 3.28
N HIS A 73 8.10 -5.75 2.95
CA HIS A 73 9.06 -5.41 4.00
C HIS A 73 9.03 -3.95 4.45
N LEU A 74 8.50 -3.01 3.66
CA LEU A 74 8.64 -1.56 3.91
C LEU A 74 8.11 -1.08 5.27
N TYR A 75 7.21 -1.83 5.91
CA TYR A 75 6.57 -1.43 7.18
C TYR A 75 6.82 -2.38 8.35
N HIS A 76 7.41 -3.57 8.13
CA HIS A 76 7.50 -4.57 9.19
C HIS A 76 8.52 -4.17 10.27
N TRP A 77 9.67 -3.61 9.88
CA TRP A 77 10.73 -3.24 10.84
C TRP A 77 10.36 -2.04 11.70
N ALA A 78 9.60 -1.07 11.16
CA ALA A 78 9.13 0.08 11.93
C ALA A 78 8.11 -0.34 13.00
N LYS A 79 7.31 -1.37 12.73
CA LYS A 79 6.27 -1.85 13.64
C LYS A 79 6.84 -2.37 14.96
N SER A 80 7.90 -3.18 14.92
CA SER A 80 8.52 -3.73 16.12
C SER A 80 9.17 -2.65 16.99
N ALA A 81 9.90 -1.71 16.38
CA ALA A 81 10.54 -0.61 17.12
C ALA A 81 9.51 0.32 17.80
N VAL A 82 8.39 0.62 17.13
CA VAL A 82 7.30 1.41 17.72
C VAL A 82 6.59 0.63 18.83
N ALA A 83 6.40 -0.68 18.65
CA ALA A 83 5.73 -1.52 19.65
C ALA A 83 6.59 -1.67 20.92
N GLU A 84 7.88 -1.96 20.77
CA GLU A 84 8.80 -2.37 21.83
C GLU A 84 9.52 -1.19 22.50
N HIS A 85 9.76 -0.11 21.77
CA HIS A 85 10.64 0.98 22.20
C HIS A 85 10.03 2.38 22.06
N ASP A 86 8.78 2.48 21.62
CA ASP A 86 8.13 3.77 21.31
C ASP A 86 8.93 4.62 20.30
N GLU A 87 9.65 3.96 19.40
CA GLU A 87 10.56 4.62 18.46
C GLU A 87 10.28 4.21 17.01
N LEU A 88 10.10 5.22 16.16
CA LEU A 88 10.11 5.05 14.71
C LEU A 88 11.55 5.14 14.22
N ARG A 89 12.14 4.00 13.84
CA ARG A 89 13.52 3.91 13.38
C ARG A 89 13.57 3.56 11.90
N ILE A 90 13.73 4.57 11.06
CA ILE A 90 13.87 4.39 9.61
C ILE A 90 14.91 5.36 9.02
N PRO A 91 15.58 5.01 7.91
CA PRO A 91 16.68 5.79 7.34
C PRO A 91 16.17 6.90 6.41
N PHE A 92 15.12 7.63 6.78
CA PHE A 92 14.52 8.65 5.91
C PHE A 92 15.05 10.07 6.19
N GLY A 93 15.87 10.23 7.24
CA GLY A 93 16.40 11.54 7.64
C GLY A 93 15.27 12.55 7.83
N SER A 94 15.47 13.78 7.34
CA SER A 94 14.46 14.84 7.31
C SER A 94 13.59 14.83 6.03
N GLY A 95 13.66 13.75 5.25
CA GLY A 95 12.91 13.60 3.99
C GLY A 95 11.40 13.68 4.20
N ARG A 96 10.70 14.20 3.19
CA ARG A 96 9.24 14.32 3.18
C ARG A 96 8.65 13.41 2.12
N ILE A 97 7.63 12.64 2.49
CA ILE A 97 6.88 11.78 1.58
C ILE A 97 5.39 12.11 1.65
N PRO A 98 4.64 12.05 0.54
CA PRO A 98 3.18 12.18 0.52
C PRO A 98 2.53 10.80 0.53
N PRO A 99 2.42 10.13 1.70
CA PRO A 99 1.90 8.78 1.80
C PRO A 99 0.44 8.74 1.33
N ILE A 100 0.15 7.83 0.40
CA ILE A 100 -1.21 7.63 -0.08
C ILE A 100 -1.92 6.55 0.73
N ALA A 101 -3.14 6.84 1.18
CA ALA A 101 -3.99 5.85 1.82
C ALA A 101 -4.42 4.78 0.80
N ALA A 102 -4.36 3.51 1.22
CA ALA A 102 -4.84 2.39 0.39
C ALA A 102 -6.29 2.58 -0.09
N TYR A 103 -7.12 3.24 0.72
CA TYR A 103 -8.50 3.54 0.40
C TYR A 103 -8.63 4.51 -0.78
N ASP A 104 -7.74 5.49 -0.90
CA ASP A 104 -7.75 6.45 -2.01
C ASP A 104 -7.32 5.80 -3.32
N VAL A 105 -6.32 4.93 -3.29
CA VAL A 105 -5.94 4.11 -4.46
C VAL A 105 -7.14 3.27 -4.91
N ALA A 106 -7.84 2.64 -3.98
CA ALA A 106 -9.01 1.83 -4.27
C ALA A 106 -10.16 2.66 -4.85
N ARG A 107 -10.38 3.87 -4.33
CA ARG A 107 -11.39 4.81 -4.81
C ARG A 107 -11.11 5.26 -6.24
N VAL A 108 -9.87 5.63 -6.54
CA VAL A 108 -9.43 5.98 -7.91
C VAL A 108 -9.62 4.78 -8.85
N ALA A 109 -9.17 3.59 -8.44
CA ALA A 109 -9.33 2.39 -9.24
C ALA A 109 -10.81 2.05 -9.50
N ALA A 110 -11.67 2.18 -8.50
CA ALA A 110 -13.11 1.98 -8.67
C ALA A 110 -13.70 2.94 -9.71
N VAL A 111 -13.39 4.25 -9.63
CA VAL A 111 -13.86 5.23 -10.63
C VAL A 111 -13.42 4.82 -12.04
N ILE A 112 -12.13 4.54 -12.23
CA ILE A 112 -11.58 4.13 -13.54
C ILE A 112 -12.28 2.87 -14.06
N LEU A 113 -12.47 1.85 -13.22
CA LEU A 113 -13.07 0.58 -13.61
C LEU A 113 -14.56 0.72 -13.97
N THR A 114 -15.27 1.71 -13.43
CA THR A 114 -16.67 2.00 -13.78
C THR A 114 -16.83 2.81 -15.08
N ASN A 115 -15.81 3.56 -15.51
CA ASN A 115 -15.82 4.31 -16.77
C ASN A 115 -14.51 4.18 -17.55
N PRO A 116 -14.12 2.95 -17.97
CA PRO A 116 -12.75 2.67 -18.42
C PRO A 116 -12.34 3.40 -19.70
N ALA A 117 -13.29 3.67 -20.61
CA ALA A 117 -12.99 4.22 -21.95
C ALA A 117 -12.20 5.54 -21.90
N ALA A 118 -12.50 6.42 -20.94
CA ALA A 118 -11.83 7.71 -20.79
C ALA A 118 -10.39 7.63 -20.22
N HIS A 119 -10.00 6.45 -19.72
CA HIS A 119 -8.75 6.25 -18.98
C HIS A 119 -7.75 5.31 -19.67
N ILE A 120 -8.15 4.69 -20.79
CA ILE A 120 -7.26 3.80 -21.56
C ILE A 120 -6.02 4.59 -22.03
N GLY A 121 -4.84 4.02 -21.79
CA GLY A 121 -3.56 4.60 -22.19
C GLY A 121 -3.07 5.77 -21.33
N LYS A 122 -3.78 6.10 -20.24
CA LYS A 122 -3.37 7.14 -19.28
C LYS A 122 -2.66 6.53 -18.08
N SER A 123 -1.65 7.24 -17.58
CA SER A 123 -0.99 6.96 -16.31
C SER A 123 -1.26 8.10 -15.34
N TYR A 124 -1.53 7.78 -14.08
CA TYR A 124 -1.81 8.75 -13.03
C TYR A 124 -0.89 8.50 -11.85
N ASP A 125 -0.12 9.52 -11.47
CA ASP A 125 0.60 9.51 -10.21
C ASP A 125 -0.38 9.78 -9.08
N LEU A 126 -0.40 8.92 -8.06
CA LEU A 126 -1.29 9.04 -6.92
C LEU A 126 -0.47 9.22 -5.64
N THR A 127 -0.76 10.28 -4.89
CA THR A 127 -0.13 10.57 -3.60
C THR A 127 -1.19 10.91 -2.56
N GLY A 128 -0.79 10.94 -1.28
CA GLY A 128 -1.60 11.60 -0.26
C GLY A 128 -1.72 13.11 -0.51
N PRO A 129 -2.66 13.80 0.15
CA PRO A 129 -2.92 15.23 -0.05
C PRO A 129 -1.81 16.14 0.50
N LYS A 130 -0.93 15.60 1.35
CA LYS A 130 0.15 16.37 2.00
C LYS A 130 1.40 15.52 2.17
N ALA A 131 2.56 16.12 1.89
CA ALA A 131 3.84 15.54 2.24
C ALA A 131 4.14 15.73 3.74
N VAL A 132 4.53 14.66 4.42
CA VAL A 132 4.88 14.63 5.85
C VAL A 132 6.29 14.06 6.04
N ASN A 133 6.99 14.51 7.09
CA ASN A 133 8.23 13.88 7.55
C ASN A 133 7.94 12.87 8.67
N MET A 134 8.97 12.16 9.11
CA MET A 134 8.81 11.11 10.11
C MET A 134 8.61 11.63 11.54
N ASP A 135 9.01 12.86 11.84
CA ASP A 135 8.64 13.52 13.11
C ASP A 135 7.13 13.78 13.17
N GLU A 136 6.53 14.27 12.08
CA GLU A 136 5.08 14.44 11.94
C GLU A 136 4.35 13.10 12.06
N VAL A 137 4.85 12.04 11.40
CA VAL A 137 4.31 10.67 11.53
C VAL A 137 4.38 10.18 12.99
N ALA A 138 5.51 10.38 13.68
CA ALA A 138 5.66 9.99 15.08
C ALA A 138 4.69 10.78 16.00
N ASN A 139 4.43 12.05 15.72
CA ASN A 139 3.44 12.84 16.44
C ASN A 139 2.01 12.32 16.22
N ILE A 140 1.66 11.97 14.97
CA ILE A 140 0.36 11.36 14.63
C ILE A 140 0.22 10.02 15.37
N TYR A 141 1.23 9.16 15.33
CA TYR A 141 1.21 7.90 16.09
C TYR A 141 1.07 8.14 17.59
N SER A 142 1.70 9.20 18.11
CA SER A 142 1.60 9.54 19.53
C SER A 142 0.18 9.91 19.93
N ALA A 143 -0.49 10.72 19.11
CA ALA A 143 -1.87 11.13 19.33
C ALA A 143 -2.83 9.94 19.28
N VAL A 144 -2.69 9.07 18.27
CA VAL A 144 -3.56 7.90 18.07
C VAL A 144 -3.34 6.82 19.14
N LEU A 145 -2.09 6.55 19.51
CA LEU A 145 -1.76 5.49 20.48
C LEU A 145 -1.85 5.95 21.94
N GLY A 146 -1.99 7.26 22.19
CA GLY A 146 -2.04 7.82 23.56
C GLY A 146 -0.73 7.70 24.33
N ARG A 147 0.41 7.52 23.64
CA ARG A 147 1.75 7.42 24.24
C ARG A 147 2.78 8.11 23.35
N LYS A 148 3.88 8.59 23.92
CA LYS A 148 4.88 9.36 23.17
C LYS A 148 5.73 8.45 22.28
N ILE A 149 5.54 8.54 20.97
CA ILE A 149 6.39 7.94 19.95
C ILE A 149 7.42 8.97 19.47
N ARG A 150 8.69 8.56 19.30
CA ARG A 150 9.76 9.43 18.80
C ARG A 150 10.30 8.92 17.48
N TYR A 151 10.59 9.83 16.54
CA TYR A 151 11.38 9.49 15.38
C TYR A 151 12.87 9.51 15.75
N VAL A 152 13.58 8.42 15.45
CA VAL A 152 15.03 8.30 15.61
C VAL A 152 15.60 7.91 14.25
N PRO A 153 16.14 8.86 13.48
CA PRO A 153 16.63 8.58 12.14
C PRO A 153 17.82 7.62 12.21
N LEU A 154 17.82 6.61 11.34
CA LEU A 154 18.97 5.74 11.15
C LEU A 154 19.95 6.37 10.16
N ASP A 155 21.25 6.25 10.43
CA ASP A 155 22.26 6.59 9.43
C ASP A 155 22.13 5.66 8.23
N TRP A 156 22.14 6.23 7.03
CA TRP A 156 21.90 5.47 5.81
C TRP A 156 23.02 4.47 5.51
N ASN A 157 24.29 4.85 5.73
CA ASN A 157 25.42 3.96 5.47
C ASN A 157 25.40 2.81 6.47
N GLU A 158 25.24 3.12 7.76
CA GLU A 158 25.14 2.12 8.82
C GLU A 158 23.99 1.16 8.56
N TRP A 159 22.78 1.66 8.28
CA TRP A 159 21.62 0.82 8.00
C TRP A 159 21.80 -0.09 6.78
N LYS A 160 22.39 0.44 5.68
CA LYS A 160 22.71 -0.34 4.49
C LYS A 160 23.76 -1.41 4.78
N ASP A 161 24.81 -1.07 5.53
CA ASP A 161 25.94 -1.96 5.77
C ASP A 161 25.75 -2.94 6.94
N THR A 162 24.70 -2.76 7.73
CA THR A 162 24.32 -3.65 8.83
C THR A 162 22.96 -4.28 8.57
N THR A 163 21.85 -3.59 8.87
CA THR A 163 20.48 -4.12 8.82
C THR A 163 20.14 -4.76 7.48
N LEU A 164 20.38 -4.09 6.36
CA LEU A 164 20.07 -4.66 5.05
C LEU A 164 20.95 -5.89 4.72
N LYS A 165 22.24 -5.85 5.06
CA LYS A 165 23.13 -7.02 4.87
C LYS A 165 22.73 -8.19 5.76
N GLU A 166 22.31 -7.93 6.99
CA GLU A 166 21.82 -8.99 7.88
C GLU A 166 20.57 -9.67 7.31
N HIS A 167 19.61 -8.91 6.78
CA HIS A 167 18.44 -9.50 6.12
C HIS A 167 18.80 -10.33 4.87
N VAL A 168 19.80 -9.89 4.09
CA VAL A 168 20.32 -10.68 2.96
C VAL A 168 20.94 -11.99 3.44
N LEU A 169 21.75 -11.94 4.49
CA LEU A 169 22.51 -13.10 4.99
C LEU A 169 21.67 -14.09 5.81
N LYS A 170 20.77 -13.58 6.66
CA LYS A 170 20.04 -14.38 7.66
C LYS A 170 18.61 -14.70 7.23
N ASP A 171 17.95 -13.75 6.57
CA ASP A 171 16.53 -13.87 6.23
C ASP A 171 16.29 -14.21 4.75
N GLY A 172 17.38 -14.43 3.99
CA GLY A 172 17.35 -14.88 2.61
C GLY A 172 16.87 -13.81 1.63
N TRP A 173 16.99 -12.52 1.96
CA TRP A 173 16.65 -11.45 1.03
C TRP A 173 17.61 -11.46 -0.16
N GLU A 174 17.06 -11.20 -1.34
CA GLU A 174 17.89 -11.03 -2.52
C GLU A 174 18.61 -9.66 -2.47
N GLN A 175 19.87 -9.63 -2.92
CA GLN A 175 20.68 -8.41 -2.93
C GLN A 175 19.98 -7.25 -3.64
N HIS A 176 19.28 -7.54 -4.75
CA HIS A 176 18.56 -6.51 -5.51
C HIS A 176 17.45 -5.83 -4.67
N THR A 177 16.84 -6.53 -3.71
CA THR A 177 15.82 -5.97 -2.82
C THR A 177 16.46 -5.02 -1.81
N ALA A 178 17.59 -5.41 -1.22
CA ALA A 178 18.35 -4.55 -0.33
C ALA A 178 18.82 -3.27 -1.05
N ASP A 179 19.38 -3.41 -2.25
CA ASP A 179 19.85 -2.27 -3.05
C ASP A 179 18.69 -1.32 -3.42
N HIS A 180 17.53 -1.87 -3.81
CA HIS A 180 16.33 -1.09 -4.10
C HIS A 180 15.88 -0.27 -2.89
N LEU A 181 15.82 -0.88 -1.70
CA LEU A 181 15.44 -0.19 -0.46
C LEU A 181 16.45 0.88 -0.05
N ALA A 182 17.75 0.60 -0.18
CA ALA A 182 18.81 1.57 0.07
C ALA A 182 18.66 2.79 -0.85
N ASN A 183 18.44 2.58 -2.14
CA ASN A 183 18.24 3.65 -3.11
C ASN A 183 16.96 4.45 -2.83
N LEU A 184 15.87 3.79 -2.48
CA LEU A 184 14.61 4.45 -2.12
C LEU A 184 14.78 5.35 -0.88
N ALA A 185 15.40 4.84 0.17
CA ALA A 185 15.69 5.63 1.38
C ALA A 185 16.54 6.86 1.06
N GLN A 186 17.57 6.69 0.22
CA GLN A 186 18.43 7.80 -0.18
C GLN A 186 17.69 8.83 -1.04
N LEU A 187 16.79 8.38 -1.92
CA LEU A 187 15.94 9.27 -2.73
C LEU A 187 15.01 10.10 -1.83
N ILE A 188 14.40 9.46 -0.83
CA ILE A 188 13.54 10.14 0.15
C ILE A 188 14.33 11.18 0.96
N GLN A 189 15.56 10.87 1.37
CA GLN A 189 16.42 11.83 2.06
C GLN A 189 16.78 13.05 1.20
N LYS A 190 17.01 12.83 -0.10
CA LYS A 190 17.49 13.86 -1.04
C LYS A 190 16.38 14.72 -1.64
N GLY A 191 15.14 14.26 -1.62
CA GLY A 191 14.07 14.82 -2.44
C GLY A 191 12.84 15.24 -1.64
N THR A 192 12.04 16.10 -2.28
CA THR A 192 10.64 16.30 -1.93
C THR A 192 9.84 15.62 -3.03
N VAL A 193 9.05 14.60 -2.70
CA VAL A 193 8.12 14.01 -3.66
C VAL A 193 6.95 14.98 -3.84
N GLU A 194 6.65 15.35 -5.08
CA GLU A 194 5.55 16.27 -5.39
C GLU A 194 4.20 15.66 -5.02
N VAL A 195 3.29 16.50 -4.51
CA VAL A 195 1.91 16.09 -4.22
C VAL A 195 1.10 16.16 -5.50
N SER A 196 0.48 15.05 -5.87
CA SER A 196 -0.39 14.94 -7.03
C SER A 196 -1.84 15.30 -6.69
N PRO A 197 -2.55 16.06 -7.55
CA PRO A 197 -3.97 16.36 -7.38
C PRO A 197 -4.89 15.23 -7.87
N ASN A 198 -4.34 14.15 -8.45
CA ASN A 198 -5.12 13.17 -9.22
C ASN A 198 -6.16 12.42 -8.39
N VAL A 199 -5.95 12.22 -7.09
CA VAL A 199 -6.97 11.59 -6.23
C VAL A 199 -8.24 12.43 -6.25
N GLU A 200 -8.14 13.74 -6.00
CA GLU A 200 -9.28 14.63 -6.00
C GLU A 200 -9.89 14.79 -7.39
N LEU A 201 -9.04 14.99 -8.41
CA LEU A 201 -9.52 15.17 -9.80
C LEU A 201 -10.29 13.97 -10.33
N LEU A 202 -9.86 12.74 -10.00
CA LEU A 202 -10.50 11.52 -10.50
C LEU A 202 -11.73 11.14 -9.68
N THR A 203 -11.73 11.41 -8.38
CA THR A 203 -12.77 10.89 -7.48
C THR A 203 -13.78 11.94 -7.03
N GLY A 204 -13.51 13.23 -7.27
CA GLY A 204 -14.34 14.35 -6.84
C GLY A 204 -14.30 14.63 -5.33
N SER A 205 -13.38 14.03 -4.57
CA SER A 205 -13.17 14.37 -3.16
C SER A 205 -11.70 14.29 -2.79
N PRO A 206 -11.20 15.12 -1.85
CA PRO A 206 -9.79 15.15 -1.50
C PRO A 206 -9.29 13.78 -1.02
N GLY A 207 -7.98 13.57 -1.11
CA GLY A 207 -7.32 12.42 -0.48
C GLY A 207 -7.44 12.47 1.04
N MET A 208 -7.37 11.30 1.67
CA MET A 208 -7.34 11.13 3.11
C MET A 208 -5.99 11.63 3.65
N ASP A 209 -6.04 12.46 4.70
CA ASP A 209 -4.82 12.85 5.41
C ASP A 209 -4.22 11.66 6.16
N TYR A 210 -2.91 11.70 6.43
CA TYR A 210 -2.23 10.60 7.10
C TYR A 210 -2.77 10.30 8.52
N GLU A 211 -3.35 11.30 9.20
CA GLU A 211 -3.99 11.12 10.51
C GLU A 211 -5.34 10.40 10.43
N GLN A 212 -6.04 10.52 9.30
CA GLN A 212 -7.34 9.88 9.07
C GLN A 212 -7.19 8.41 8.63
N TRP A 213 -6.01 8.02 8.16
CA TRP A 213 -5.67 6.69 7.65
C TRP A 213 -5.19 5.75 8.77
#